data_AF-S6BZB4-F1
#
_entry.id   AF-S6BZB4-F1
#
_cell.length_a   1.000
_cell.length_b   1.000
_cell.length_c   1.000
_cell.angle_alpha   90.00
_cell.angle_beta   90.00
_cell.angle_gamma   90.00
#
_symmetry.space_group_name_H-M   'P 1'
#
loop_
_entity.id
_entity.type
_entity.pdbx_description
1 polymer ?
#
loop_
_entity_poly.entity_id
_entity_poly.type
_entity_poly.pdbx_seq_one_letter_code
_entity_poly.pdbx_strand_id
1 'polypeptide(L)'
;MPSNALAKFKRTIARCEALVDSYKVLHAQNRKDGATPAPKDIIRGAVVLAVAALDAYVTDVFCEKLVPYLKRYKSDDSLVKLLSDAGLDTREALNLLSMERPYRRIRTLITRHYETYTTQKFNVIDEIFLPFRLKNITCNAEAKTGKKRLKKSVGLLVDRRNEIAHGGDYNSHGRIKNINEDQIAKRIKHLEQLVIAIDEIICNRI
;
A
#
# COMPACT_ATOMS: atom_id res chain seq x y z
N MET A 1 19.04 -3.12 4.05
CA MET A 1 18.11 -3.75 5.02
C MET A 1 16.68 -3.39 4.63
N PRO A 2 15.73 -4.33 4.73
CA PRO A 2 14.31 -4.06 4.45
C PRO A 2 13.74 -2.99 5.40
N SER A 3 12.73 -2.24 4.94
CA SER A 3 12.06 -1.23 5.77
C SER A 3 11.22 -1.84 6.89
N ASN A 4 10.94 -1.05 7.94
CA ASN A 4 10.00 -1.49 8.98
C ASN A 4 8.57 -1.52 8.43
N ALA A 5 8.26 -0.61 7.51
CA ALA A 5 7.03 -0.61 6.72
C ALA A 5 6.81 -1.95 5.99
N LEU A 6 7.86 -2.52 5.37
CA LEU A 6 7.77 -3.84 4.73
C LEU A 6 7.46 -4.95 5.73
N ALA A 7 8.08 -4.93 6.92
CA ALA A 7 7.80 -5.92 7.95
C ALA A 7 6.34 -5.86 8.44
N LYS A 8 5.80 -4.65 8.65
CA LYS A 8 4.39 -4.41 9.00
C LYS A 8 3.45 -4.87 7.87
N PHE A 9 3.80 -4.58 6.62
CA PHE A 9 3.07 -5.02 5.44
C PHE A 9 3.00 -6.55 5.37
N LYS A 10 4.14 -7.26 5.49
CA LYS A 10 4.20 -8.73 5.46
C LYS A 10 3.32 -9.38 6.53
N ARG A 11 3.31 -8.84 7.76
CA ARG A 11 2.40 -9.32 8.82
C ARG A 11 0.93 -9.16 8.43
N THR A 12 0.59 -8.09 7.74
CA THR A 12 -0.80 -7.84 7.29
C THR A 12 -1.17 -8.75 6.11
N ILE A 13 -0.26 -8.98 5.17
CA ILE A 13 -0.46 -9.93 4.06
C ILE A 13 -0.63 -11.36 4.59
N ALA A 14 0.18 -11.80 5.55
CA ALA A 14 0.02 -13.12 6.17
C ALA A 14 -1.37 -13.30 6.79
N ARG A 15 -1.94 -12.24 7.40
CA ARG A 15 -3.34 -12.26 7.88
C ARG A 15 -4.34 -12.38 6.73
N CYS A 16 -4.10 -11.72 5.61
CA CYS A 16 -4.96 -11.83 4.42
C CYS A 16 -4.92 -13.25 3.83
N GLU A 17 -3.75 -13.86 3.74
CA GLU A 17 -3.58 -15.25 3.29
C GLU A 17 -4.30 -16.21 4.26
N ALA A 18 -4.13 -16.03 5.56
CA ALA A 18 -4.83 -16.82 6.57
C ALA A 18 -6.36 -16.71 6.47
N LEU A 19 -6.91 -15.54 6.12
CA LEU A 19 -8.35 -15.39 5.87
C LEU A 19 -8.80 -16.21 4.66
N VAL A 20 -8.03 -16.20 3.57
CA VAL A 20 -8.35 -16.98 2.37
C VAL A 20 -8.27 -18.48 2.66
N ASP A 21 -7.23 -18.92 3.36
CA ASP A 21 -7.07 -20.33 3.72
C ASP A 21 -8.16 -20.79 4.70
N SER A 22 -8.52 -19.95 5.68
CA SER A 22 -9.62 -20.23 6.61
C SER A 22 -10.94 -20.39 5.87
N TYR A 23 -11.24 -19.51 4.89
CA TYR A 23 -12.42 -19.65 4.05
C TYR A 23 -12.41 -20.99 3.29
N LYS A 24 -11.27 -21.40 2.71
CA LYS A 24 -11.17 -22.66 1.96
C LYS A 24 -11.44 -23.87 2.84
N VAL A 25 -10.89 -23.89 4.06
CA VAL A 25 -11.11 -24.97 5.03
C VAL A 25 -12.59 -25.04 5.42
N LEU A 26 -13.18 -23.90 5.83
CA LEU A 26 -14.59 -23.83 6.23
C LEU A 26 -15.53 -24.21 5.08
N HIS A 27 -15.25 -23.73 3.86
CA HIS A 27 -16.05 -24.05 2.69
C HIS A 27 -16.01 -25.54 2.36
N ALA A 28 -14.84 -26.18 2.47
CA ALA A 28 -14.68 -27.61 2.25
C ALA A 28 -15.37 -28.46 3.33
N GLN A 29 -15.32 -28.04 4.60
CA GLN A 29 -16.01 -28.70 5.71
C GLN A 29 -17.53 -28.61 5.55
N ASN A 30 -18.07 -27.41 5.34
CA ASN A 30 -19.52 -27.22 5.21
C ASN A 30 -20.10 -27.99 4.02
N ARG A 31 -19.32 -28.14 2.93
CA ARG A 31 -19.73 -28.95 1.78
C ARG A 31 -19.84 -30.44 2.11
N LYS A 32 -19.00 -30.96 3.02
CA LYS A 32 -19.05 -32.37 3.47
C LYS A 32 -20.21 -32.60 4.43
N ASP A 33 -20.47 -31.64 5.31
CA ASP A 33 -21.47 -31.78 6.37
C ASP A 33 -22.90 -31.38 5.93
N GLY A 34 -23.09 -30.99 4.67
CA GLY A 34 -24.38 -30.49 4.16
C GLY A 34 -24.82 -29.17 4.79
N ALA A 35 -23.89 -28.44 5.42
CA ALA A 35 -24.13 -27.20 6.14
C ALA A 35 -24.15 -25.97 5.21
N THR A 36 -24.62 -24.83 5.73
CA THR A 36 -24.63 -23.55 5.02
C THR A 36 -23.23 -23.20 4.49
N PRO A 37 -23.09 -22.77 3.21
CA PRO A 37 -21.79 -22.41 2.65
C PRO A 37 -21.07 -21.33 3.48
N ALA A 38 -19.75 -21.45 3.58
CA ALA A 38 -18.93 -20.44 4.26
C ALA A 38 -19.14 -19.03 3.64
N PRO A 39 -19.25 -17.96 4.46
CA PRO A 39 -19.48 -16.62 3.96
C PRO A 39 -18.32 -16.12 3.08
N LYS A 40 -18.63 -15.74 1.83
CA LYS A 40 -17.64 -15.17 0.90
C LYS A 40 -17.12 -13.79 1.32
N ASP A 41 -17.74 -13.16 2.32
CA ASP A 41 -17.28 -11.88 2.87
C ASP A 41 -15.94 -11.99 3.58
N ILE A 42 -15.54 -13.20 4.00
CA ILE A 42 -14.16 -13.47 4.47
C ILE A 42 -13.14 -13.10 3.38
N ILE A 43 -13.43 -13.48 2.13
CA ILE A 43 -12.56 -13.17 0.98
C ILE A 43 -12.62 -11.68 0.65
N ARG A 44 -13.78 -11.04 0.74
CA ARG A 44 -13.91 -9.58 0.53
C ARG A 44 -13.12 -8.80 1.58
N GLY A 45 -13.19 -9.23 2.83
CA GLY A 45 -12.38 -8.69 3.93
C GLY A 45 -10.89 -8.81 3.66
N ALA A 46 -10.43 -9.96 3.15
CA ALA A 46 -9.04 -10.15 2.74
C ALA A 46 -8.61 -9.19 1.62
N VAL A 47 -9.47 -8.92 0.64
CA VAL A 47 -9.21 -7.94 -0.43
C VAL A 47 -9.08 -6.52 0.13
N VAL A 48 -10.02 -6.09 0.97
CA VAL A 48 -10.00 -4.75 1.59
C VAL A 48 -8.76 -4.58 2.45
N LEU A 49 -8.43 -5.58 3.27
CA LEU A 49 -7.27 -5.55 4.15
C LEU A 49 -5.94 -5.53 3.36
N ALA A 50 -5.84 -6.30 2.27
CA ALA A 50 -4.64 -6.33 1.43
C ALA A 50 -4.36 -4.97 0.77
N VAL A 51 -5.39 -4.31 0.23
CA VAL A 51 -5.23 -2.98 -0.38
C VAL A 51 -4.95 -1.91 0.67
N ALA A 52 -5.59 -1.98 1.85
CA ALA A 52 -5.26 -1.10 2.96
C ALA A 52 -3.80 -1.29 3.43
N ALA A 53 -3.26 -2.51 3.37
CA ALA A 53 -1.86 -2.76 3.67
C ALA A 53 -0.92 -2.09 2.65
N LEU A 54 -1.28 -2.08 1.36
CA LEU A 54 -0.54 -1.34 0.34
C LEU A 54 -0.52 0.16 0.63
N ASP A 55 -1.68 0.75 0.91
CA ASP A 55 -1.80 2.17 1.24
C ASP A 55 -0.91 2.54 2.43
N ALA A 56 -1.03 1.80 3.52
CA ALA A 56 -0.21 2.00 4.72
C ALA A 56 1.28 1.82 4.44
N TYR A 57 1.66 0.82 3.64
CA TYR A 57 3.06 0.59 3.28
C TYR A 57 3.66 1.80 2.56
N VAL A 58 2.97 2.32 1.54
CA VAL A 58 3.49 3.41 0.70
C VAL A 58 3.75 4.66 1.54
N THR A 59 2.80 5.05 2.39
CA THR A 59 2.94 6.23 3.25
C THR A 59 3.98 6.00 4.35
N ASP A 60 4.00 4.82 4.97
CA ASP A 60 4.93 4.48 6.05
C ASP A 60 6.38 4.46 5.53
N VAL A 61 6.65 3.80 4.40
CA VAL A 61 8.00 3.71 3.84
C VAL A 61 8.51 5.07 3.38
N PHE A 62 7.64 5.92 2.82
CA PHE A 62 8.03 7.30 2.50
C PHE A 62 8.46 8.05 3.76
N CYS A 63 7.66 8.01 4.81
CA CYS A 63 7.94 8.70 6.08
C CYS A 63 9.20 8.14 6.78
N GLU A 64 9.44 6.83 6.71
CA GLU A 64 10.65 6.20 7.24
C GLU A 64 11.91 6.67 6.52
N LYS A 65 11.84 6.85 5.20
CA LYS A 65 12.99 7.15 4.35
C LYS A 65 13.24 8.65 4.15
N LEU A 66 12.27 9.50 4.49
CA LEU A 66 12.36 10.95 4.38
C LEU A 66 13.56 11.53 5.15
N VAL A 67 13.74 11.18 6.42
CA VAL A 67 14.82 11.75 7.24
C VAL A 67 16.20 11.32 6.74
N PRO A 68 16.47 10.02 6.48
CA PRO A 68 17.71 9.60 5.82
C PRO A 68 17.96 10.33 4.49
N TYR A 69 16.91 10.50 3.68
CA TYR A 69 17.02 11.20 2.40
C TYR A 69 17.43 12.67 2.57
N LEU A 70 16.76 13.41 3.46
CA LEU A 70 17.04 14.82 3.75
C LEU A 70 18.46 15.06 4.28
N LYS A 71 19.01 14.10 5.02
CA LYS A 71 20.39 14.20 5.54
C LYS A 71 21.44 13.99 4.46
N ARG A 72 21.12 13.22 3.41
CA ARG A 72 22.07 12.80 2.37
C ARG A 72 21.98 13.66 1.10
N TYR A 73 20.80 14.17 0.79
CA TYR A 73 20.52 14.88 -0.46
C TYR A 73 20.05 16.30 -0.17
N LYS A 74 20.43 17.23 -1.07
CA LYS A 74 19.88 18.59 -1.06
C LYS A 74 18.41 18.54 -1.47
N SER A 75 17.59 19.35 -0.80
CA SER A 75 16.19 19.56 -1.17
C SER A 75 16.12 20.19 -2.57
N ASP A 76 15.25 19.64 -3.41
CA ASP A 76 14.84 20.25 -4.68
C ASP A 76 13.43 20.83 -4.57
N ASP A 77 12.99 21.54 -5.61
CA ASP A 77 11.70 22.24 -5.63
C ASP A 77 10.52 21.30 -5.38
N SER A 78 10.64 20.04 -5.80
CA SER A 78 9.58 19.05 -5.57
C SER A 78 9.43 18.70 -4.09
N LEU A 79 10.55 18.54 -3.39
CA LEU A 79 10.55 18.28 -1.95
C LEU A 79 10.16 19.52 -1.14
N VAL A 80 10.61 20.71 -1.56
CA VAL A 80 10.21 21.98 -0.93
C VAL A 80 8.70 22.18 -1.06
N LYS A 81 8.14 21.95 -2.25
CA LYS A 81 6.69 22.03 -2.47
C LYS A 81 5.93 21.05 -1.59
N LEU A 82 6.35 19.78 -1.54
CA LEU A 82 5.73 18.79 -0.66
C LEU A 82 5.75 19.23 0.81
N LEU A 83 6.88 19.75 1.29
CA LEU A 83 7.01 20.22 2.67
C LEU A 83 6.09 21.41 2.94
N SER A 84 6.00 22.35 2.00
CA SER A 84 5.07 23.49 2.07
C SER A 84 3.62 23.03 2.11
N ASP A 85 3.22 22.10 1.23
CA ASP A 85 1.88 21.52 1.17
C ASP A 85 1.53 20.73 2.44
N ALA A 86 2.54 20.19 3.13
CA ALA A 86 2.42 19.55 4.44
C ALA A 86 2.40 20.54 5.62
N GLY A 87 2.48 21.85 5.36
CA GLY A 87 2.40 22.91 6.37
C GLY A 87 3.74 23.40 6.92
N LEU A 88 4.86 23.08 6.25
CA LEU A 88 6.17 23.67 6.58
C LEU A 88 6.33 25.04 5.91
N ASP A 89 5.70 26.06 6.50
CA ASP A 89 5.85 27.45 6.07
C ASP A 89 7.16 28.08 6.58
N THR A 90 7.44 29.33 6.18
CA THR A 90 8.66 30.05 6.60
C THR A 90 8.74 30.20 8.12
N ARG A 91 7.60 30.37 8.81
CA ARG A 91 7.56 30.49 10.27
C ARG A 91 7.98 29.18 10.92
N GLU A 92 7.42 28.07 10.47
CA GLU A 92 7.75 26.75 10.98
C GLU A 92 9.21 26.39 10.66
N ALA A 93 9.72 26.76 9.49
CA ALA A 93 11.14 26.60 9.14
C ALA A 93 12.08 27.34 10.11
N LEU A 94 11.75 28.57 10.51
CA LEU A 94 12.51 29.32 11.51
C LEU A 94 12.42 28.66 12.89
N ASN A 95 11.24 28.17 13.28
CA ASN A 95 11.08 27.42 14.53
C ASN A 95 11.98 26.18 14.56
N LEU A 96 12.08 25.44 13.46
CA LEU A 96 12.91 24.24 13.35
C LEU A 96 14.39 24.50 13.66
N LEU A 97 14.92 25.70 13.36
CA LEU A 97 16.32 26.04 13.64
C LEU A 97 16.67 25.99 15.13
N SER A 98 15.68 26.28 15.99
CA SER A 98 15.83 26.29 17.45
C SER A 98 15.41 24.98 18.13
N MET A 99 14.84 24.03 17.39
CA MET A 99 14.34 22.78 17.97
C MET A 99 15.45 21.75 18.18
N GLU A 100 15.35 20.98 19.28
CA GLU A 100 16.24 19.84 19.55
C GLU A 100 16.11 18.73 18.49
N ARG A 101 14.90 18.53 17.93
CA ARG A 101 14.57 17.40 17.04
C ARG A 101 13.81 17.83 15.77
N PRO A 102 14.42 18.65 14.89
CA PRO A 102 13.73 19.24 13.74
C PRO A 102 13.25 18.18 12.73
N TYR A 103 14.06 17.15 12.47
CA TYR A 103 13.69 16.06 11.56
C TYR A 103 12.47 15.25 12.04
N ARG A 104 12.28 15.13 13.36
CA ARG A 104 11.09 14.47 13.91
C ARG A 104 9.84 15.29 13.60
N ARG A 105 9.92 16.62 13.74
CA ARG A 105 8.82 17.53 13.45
C ARG A 105 8.44 17.50 11.96
N ILE A 106 9.43 17.56 11.07
CA ILE A 106 9.22 17.41 9.62
C ILE A 106 8.51 16.09 9.30
N ARG A 107 9.00 14.98 9.87
CA ARG A 107 8.36 13.67 9.69
C ARG A 107 6.90 13.69 10.14
N THR A 108 6.60 14.27 11.30
CA THR A 108 5.21 14.37 11.80
C THR A 108 4.30 15.17 10.87
N LEU A 109 4.78 16.29 10.30
CA LEU A 109 3.99 17.07 9.33
C LEU A 109 3.64 16.24 8.10
N ILE A 110 4.63 15.57 7.52
CA ILE A 110 4.44 14.73 6.34
C ILE A 110 3.56 13.51 6.64
N THR A 111 3.74 12.87 7.80
CA THR A 111 2.87 11.77 8.22
C THR A 111 1.41 12.21 8.28
N ARG A 112 1.12 13.36 8.88
CA ARG A 112 -0.24 13.92 8.94
C ARG A 112 -0.78 14.29 7.56
N HIS A 113 0.06 14.85 6.69
CA HIS A 113 -0.33 15.13 5.32
C HIS A 113 -0.79 13.86 4.59
N TYR A 114 -0.11 12.73 4.82
CA TYR A 114 -0.45 11.46 4.19
C TYR A 114 -1.50 10.60 4.92
N GLU A 115 -1.91 10.93 6.15
CA GLU A 115 -2.94 10.18 6.90
C GLU A 115 -4.28 10.10 6.16
N THR A 116 -4.59 11.10 5.32
CA THR A 116 -5.83 11.16 4.53
C THR A 116 -5.64 10.74 3.07
N TYR A 117 -4.41 10.41 2.66
CA TYR A 117 -4.10 10.05 1.29
C TYR A 117 -4.47 8.60 1.01
N THR A 118 -5.12 8.36 -0.13
CA THR A 118 -5.39 7.00 -0.60
C THR A 118 -4.53 6.71 -1.83
N THR A 119 -3.73 5.65 -1.79
CA THR A 119 -2.79 5.30 -2.88
C THR A 119 -3.39 4.28 -3.84
N GLN A 120 -4.73 4.28 -3.97
CA GLN A 120 -5.53 3.35 -4.75
C GLN A 120 -5.27 3.39 -6.27
N LYS A 121 -4.35 4.23 -6.74
CA LYS A 121 -3.92 4.29 -8.14
C LYS A 121 -2.40 4.25 -8.20
N PHE A 122 -1.84 3.43 -9.08
CA PHE A 122 -0.39 3.32 -9.24
C PHE A 122 0.28 4.65 -9.58
N ASN A 123 -0.40 5.50 -10.33
CA ASN A 123 0.10 6.82 -10.70
C ASN A 123 0.33 7.69 -9.45
N VAL A 124 -0.55 7.59 -8.46
CA VAL A 124 -0.41 8.29 -7.17
C VAL A 124 0.76 7.74 -6.38
N ILE A 125 0.96 6.41 -6.39
CA ILE A 125 2.15 5.79 -5.78
C ILE A 125 3.43 6.32 -6.46
N ASP A 126 3.45 6.36 -7.79
CA ASP A 126 4.59 6.88 -8.55
C ASP A 126 4.86 8.36 -8.23
N GLU A 127 3.82 9.18 -8.07
CA GLU A 127 3.90 10.59 -7.68
C GLU A 127 4.48 10.80 -6.28
N ILE A 128 4.06 10.00 -5.30
CA ILE A 128 4.53 10.08 -3.91
C ILE A 128 6.06 9.96 -3.83
N PHE A 129 6.68 9.15 -4.70
CA PHE A 129 8.12 8.92 -4.68
C PHE A 129 8.94 9.82 -5.61
N LEU A 130 8.30 10.75 -6.35
CA LEU A 130 9.00 11.75 -7.15
C LEU A 130 9.98 12.62 -6.34
N PRO A 131 9.67 13.06 -5.10
CA PRO A 131 10.61 13.79 -4.26
C PRO A 131 11.87 13.01 -3.90
N PHE A 132 11.84 11.67 -3.98
CA PHE A 132 13.04 10.83 -3.83
C PHE A 132 13.77 10.58 -5.16
N ARG A 133 13.32 11.24 -6.23
CA ARG A 133 13.80 11.09 -7.62
C ARG A 133 13.60 9.67 -8.15
N LEU A 134 12.57 8.99 -7.65
CA LEU A 134 12.18 7.66 -8.11
C LEU A 134 10.98 7.80 -9.04
N LYS A 135 11.24 7.80 -10.35
CA LYS A 135 10.21 7.88 -11.39
C LYS A 135 9.72 6.49 -11.76
N ASN A 136 8.41 6.35 -11.99
CA ASN A 136 7.76 5.10 -12.43
C ASN A 136 8.11 3.90 -11.54
N ILE A 137 8.12 4.09 -10.21
CA ILE A 137 8.56 3.07 -9.25
C ILE A 137 7.76 1.77 -9.39
N THR A 138 6.46 1.86 -9.68
CA THR A 138 5.58 0.70 -9.85
C THR A 138 5.95 -0.10 -11.10
N CYS A 139 6.29 0.56 -12.20
CA CYS A 139 6.75 -0.10 -13.44
C CYS A 139 8.14 -0.71 -13.26
N ASN A 140 9.05 0.00 -12.58
CA ASN A 140 10.39 -0.49 -12.31
C ASN A 140 10.36 -1.71 -11.37
N ALA A 141 9.46 -1.70 -10.38
CA ALA A 141 9.24 -2.83 -9.50
C ALA A 141 8.70 -4.05 -10.26
N GLU A 142 7.71 -3.88 -11.14
CA GLU A 142 7.23 -4.96 -12.02
C GLU A 142 8.38 -5.54 -12.87
N ALA A 143 9.16 -4.69 -13.53
CA ALA A 143 10.29 -5.11 -14.35
C ALA A 143 11.33 -5.91 -13.53
N LYS A 144 11.63 -5.47 -12.31
CA LYS A 144 12.55 -6.13 -11.39
C LYS A 144 12.10 -7.54 -10.98
N THR A 145 10.79 -7.79 -10.90
CA THR A 145 10.28 -9.15 -10.60
C THR A 145 10.39 -10.14 -11.76
N GLY A 146 10.63 -9.67 -12.99
CA GLY A 146 10.58 -10.49 -14.20
C GLY A 146 9.18 -11.00 -14.58
N LYS A 147 8.13 -10.67 -13.81
CA LYS A 147 6.76 -11.11 -14.06
C LYS A 147 5.99 -10.11 -14.90
N LYS A 148 5.62 -10.52 -16.11
CA LYS A 148 4.73 -9.74 -16.98
C LYS A 148 3.36 -9.59 -16.33
N ARG A 149 2.77 -8.38 -16.41
CA ARG A 149 1.40 -8.07 -15.97
C ARG A 149 1.17 -8.18 -14.45
N LEU A 150 2.24 -8.12 -13.64
CA LEU A 150 2.14 -8.02 -12.19
C LEU A 150 1.34 -6.78 -11.78
N LYS A 151 1.66 -5.62 -12.37
CA LYS A 151 0.95 -4.35 -12.10
C LYS A 151 -0.52 -4.46 -12.47
N LYS A 152 -0.83 -5.06 -13.64
CA LYS A 152 -2.22 -5.33 -14.06
C LYS A 152 -2.94 -6.23 -13.06
N SER A 153 -2.28 -7.28 -12.56
CA SER A 153 -2.87 -8.19 -11.59
C SER A 153 -3.19 -7.51 -10.26
N VAL A 154 -2.30 -6.65 -9.77
CA VAL A 154 -2.53 -5.87 -8.55
C VAL A 154 -3.58 -4.79 -8.79
N GLY A 155 -3.60 -4.16 -9.97
CA GLY A 155 -4.64 -3.20 -10.35
C GLY A 155 -6.03 -3.79 -10.25
N LEU A 156 -6.23 -5.01 -10.77
CA LEU A 156 -7.51 -5.71 -10.65
C LEU A 156 -7.89 -6.05 -9.19
N LEU A 157 -6.92 -6.17 -8.27
CA LEU A 157 -7.19 -6.33 -6.83
C LEU A 157 -7.68 -5.01 -6.22
N VAL A 158 -7.07 -3.90 -6.59
CA VAL A 158 -7.47 -2.56 -6.16
C VAL A 158 -8.85 -2.18 -6.70
N ASP A 159 -9.11 -2.45 -7.98
CA ASP A 159 -10.43 -2.27 -8.60
C ASP A 159 -11.49 -3.05 -7.82
N ARG A 160 -11.18 -4.31 -7.48
CA ARG A 160 -12.09 -5.16 -6.71
C ARG A 160 -12.37 -4.60 -5.32
N ARG A 161 -11.36 -4.06 -4.63
CA ARG A 161 -11.56 -3.36 -3.34
C ARG A 161 -12.48 -2.16 -3.50
N ASN A 162 -12.34 -1.38 -4.58
CA ASN A 162 -13.19 -0.21 -4.82
C ASN A 162 -14.65 -0.61 -5.09
N GLU A 163 -14.89 -1.69 -5.83
CA GLU A 163 -16.24 -2.25 -6.00
C GLU A 163 -16.87 -2.65 -4.66
N ILE A 164 -16.09 -3.31 -3.78
CA ILE A 164 -16.55 -3.72 -2.44
C ILE A 164 -16.87 -2.49 -1.59
N ALA A 165 -15.98 -1.51 -1.54
CA ALA A 165 -16.10 -0.35 -0.67
C ALA A 165 -17.22 0.63 -1.07
N HIS A 166 -17.42 0.86 -2.37
CA HIS A 166 -18.40 1.85 -2.84
C HIS A 166 -19.80 1.28 -3.01
N GLY A 167 -19.90 0.03 -3.45
CA GLY A 167 -21.18 -0.55 -3.87
C GLY A 167 -21.57 -1.80 -3.09
N GLY A 168 -20.92 -2.10 -1.96
CA GLY A 168 -21.17 -3.33 -1.19
C GLY A 168 -20.92 -4.61 -2.00
N ASP A 169 -20.15 -4.53 -3.09
CA ASP A 169 -19.94 -5.58 -4.07
C ASP A 169 -21.22 -6.09 -4.79
N TYR A 170 -22.24 -5.25 -4.93
CA TYR A 170 -23.43 -5.55 -5.72
C TYR A 170 -23.21 -5.35 -7.23
N ASN A 171 -23.90 -6.12 -8.05
CA ASN A 171 -24.01 -5.89 -9.49
C ASN A 171 -25.16 -4.92 -9.81
N SER A 172 -25.31 -4.55 -11.09
CA SER A 172 -26.38 -3.64 -11.55
C SER A 172 -27.81 -4.17 -11.29
N HIS A 173 -27.97 -5.45 -10.98
CA HIS A 173 -29.25 -6.10 -10.69
C HIS A 173 -29.46 -6.32 -9.18
N GLY A 174 -28.65 -5.71 -8.32
CA GLY A 174 -28.77 -5.82 -6.86
C GLY A 174 -28.33 -7.18 -6.28
N ARG A 175 -27.61 -8.01 -7.04
CA ARG A 175 -27.05 -9.29 -6.55
C ARG A 175 -25.59 -9.13 -6.18
N ILE A 176 -25.18 -9.75 -5.07
CA ILE A 176 -23.77 -9.79 -4.65
C ILE A 176 -22.93 -10.47 -5.74
N LYS A 177 -21.88 -9.80 -6.22
CA LYS A 177 -20.97 -10.34 -7.24
C LYS A 177 -20.22 -11.54 -6.66
N ASN A 178 -20.10 -12.62 -7.44
CA ASN A 178 -19.26 -13.73 -7.04
C ASN A 178 -17.80 -13.29 -6.91
N ILE A 179 -17.09 -13.87 -5.93
CA ILE A 179 -15.65 -13.66 -5.71
C ILE A 179 -14.95 -15.01 -5.74
N ASN A 180 -13.84 -15.08 -6.48
CA ASN A 180 -13.05 -16.29 -6.66
C ASN A 180 -11.81 -16.23 -5.76
N GLU A 181 -11.80 -17.07 -4.73
CA GLU A 181 -10.78 -17.17 -3.70
C GLU A 181 -9.37 -17.47 -4.24
N ASP A 182 -9.24 -18.30 -5.28
CA ASP A 182 -7.94 -18.64 -5.86
C ASP A 182 -7.35 -17.47 -6.64
N GLN A 183 -8.20 -16.74 -7.37
CA GLN A 183 -7.78 -15.52 -8.05
C GLN A 183 -7.37 -14.45 -7.03
N ILE A 184 -8.10 -14.31 -5.93
CA ILE A 184 -7.75 -13.36 -4.85
C ILE A 184 -6.43 -13.77 -4.19
N ALA A 185 -6.25 -15.04 -3.81
CA ALA A 185 -5.00 -15.55 -3.25
C ALA A 185 -3.80 -15.24 -4.16
N LYS A 186 -3.93 -15.51 -5.46
CA LYS A 186 -2.89 -15.23 -6.44
C LYS A 186 -2.57 -13.74 -6.52
N ARG A 187 -3.58 -12.87 -6.49
CA ARG A 187 -3.41 -11.42 -6.55
C ARG A 187 -2.77 -10.85 -5.28
N ILE A 188 -3.09 -11.40 -4.11
CA ILE A 188 -2.43 -11.04 -2.83
C ILE A 188 -0.93 -11.36 -2.90
N LYS A 189 -0.56 -12.54 -3.43
CA LYS A 189 0.86 -12.90 -3.64
C LYS A 189 1.56 -11.99 -4.65
N HIS A 190 0.86 -11.59 -5.71
CA HIS A 190 1.39 -10.62 -6.68
C HIS A 190 1.59 -9.23 -6.05
N LEU A 191 0.67 -8.80 -5.19
CA LEU A 191 0.80 -7.56 -4.44
C LEU A 191 2.03 -7.62 -3.53
N GLU A 192 2.23 -8.74 -2.82
CA GLU A 192 3.41 -8.92 -1.97
C GLU A 192 4.72 -8.80 -2.77
N GLN A 193 4.80 -9.47 -3.92
CA GLN A 193 5.97 -9.41 -4.80
C GLN A 193 6.25 -8.01 -5.31
N LEU A 194 5.20 -7.26 -5.68
CA LEU A 194 5.33 -5.88 -6.13
C LEU A 194 5.88 -5.00 -5.00
N VAL A 195 5.32 -5.12 -3.79
CA VAL A 195 5.73 -4.31 -2.63
C VAL A 195 7.17 -4.63 -2.20
N ILE A 196 7.57 -5.90 -2.21
CA ILE A 196 8.97 -6.29 -1.94
C ILE A 196 9.92 -5.64 -2.96
N ALA A 197 9.57 -5.68 -4.25
CA ALA A 197 10.39 -5.07 -5.29
C ALA A 197 10.46 -3.53 -5.18
N ILE A 198 9.35 -2.88 -4.79
CA ILE A 198 9.33 -1.45 -4.46
C ILE A 198 10.29 -1.16 -3.29
N ASP A 199 10.20 -1.94 -2.21
CA ASP A 199 11.01 -1.74 -1.01
C ASP A 199 12.50 -1.85 -1.30
N GLU A 200 12.90 -2.85 -2.09
CA GLU A 200 14.28 -3.02 -2.51
C GLU A 200 14.79 -1.83 -3.34
N ILE A 201 13.97 -1.30 -4.26
CA ILE A 201 14.33 -0.12 -5.06
C ILE A 201 14.55 1.09 -4.14
N ILE A 202 13.65 1.33 -3.19
CA ILE A 202 13.73 2.46 -2.26
C ILE A 202 14.95 2.30 -1.35
N CYS A 203 15.14 1.13 -0.74
CA CYS A 203 16.23 0.88 0.21
C CYS A 203 17.61 0.86 -0.44
N ASN A 204 17.72 0.51 -1.72
CA ASN A 204 18.99 0.60 -2.44
C ASN A 204 19.34 2.04 -2.85
N ARG A 205 18.33 2.90 -2.98
CA ARG A 205 18.51 4.32 -3.34
C ARG A 205 18.90 5.17 -2.14
N ILE A 206 18.27 4.93 -0.98
CA ILE A 206 18.31 5.79 0.21
C ILE A 206 19.20 5.17 1.28
#